data_AF-Q48IZ0-F1
#
_entry.id   AF-Q48IZ0-F1
#
_cell.length_a   1.000
_cell.length_b   1.000
_cell.length_c   1.000
_cell.angle_alpha   90.00
_cell.angle_beta   90.00
_cell.angle_gamma   90.00
#
_symmetry.space_group_name_H-M   'P 1'
#
loop_
_entity.id
_entity.type
_entity.pdbx_description
1 polymer ?
#
loop_
_entity_poly.entity_id
_entity_poly.type
_entity_poly.pdbx_seq_one_letter_code
_entity_poly.pdbx_strand_id
1 'polypeptide(L)'
;MTAVCLIDTSVFVEILNVPIKAQQHIETLRQLEQRILAGESLFLPMATILETGNHIGQNGDGGARRKCAERFVRQVQDALKGRSPFKAISFLQEDEMSGWLREFPEHAMRGSGLGDLSIIHDWRRLCSLNPSRRVYIWSEDVHLGAFDQLPRL
;
A
#
# COMPACT_ATOMS: atom_id res chain seq x y z
N MET A 1 -22.07 -0.99 -3.50
CA MET A 1 -20.96 -1.92 -3.78
C MET A 1 -19.71 -1.38 -3.12
N THR A 2 -18.91 -2.20 -2.42
CA THR A 2 -17.74 -1.71 -1.69
C THR A 2 -16.51 -1.63 -2.60
N ALA A 3 -15.62 -0.67 -2.35
CA ALA A 3 -14.42 -0.48 -3.17
C ALA A 3 -13.28 -1.43 -2.77
N VAL A 4 -12.29 -1.55 -3.65
CA VAL A 4 -10.98 -2.15 -3.40
C VAL A 4 -9.96 -1.00 -3.35
N CYS A 5 -9.17 -0.96 -2.28
CA CYS A 5 -8.22 0.11 -2.04
C CYS A 5 -6.83 -0.50 -1.80
N LEU A 6 -5.84 -0.12 -2.60
CA LEU A 6 -4.44 -0.45 -2.35
C LEU A 6 -3.82 0.68 -1.53
N ILE A 7 -3.14 0.34 -0.44
CA ILE A 7 -2.50 1.30 0.45
C ILE A 7 -1.05 1.49 0.00
N ASP A 8 -0.69 2.71 -0.38
CA ASP A 8 0.69 3.09 -0.68
C ASP A 8 1.53 3.30 0.61
N THR A 9 2.86 3.30 0.47
CA THR A 9 3.82 3.58 1.53
C THR A 9 3.52 4.90 2.22
N SER A 10 3.21 5.97 1.48
CA SER A 10 2.98 7.29 2.06
C SER A 10 1.82 7.31 3.07
N VAL A 11 0.81 6.46 2.86
CA VAL A 11 -0.34 6.32 3.75
C VAL A 11 -0.03 5.36 4.89
N PHE A 12 0.68 4.27 4.62
CA PHE A 12 0.95 3.28 5.67
C PHE A 12 1.93 3.80 6.74
N VAL A 13 2.88 4.67 6.36
CA VAL A 13 3.75 5.36 7.33
C VAL A 13 2.96 6.27 8.26
N GLU A 14 1.91 6.93 7.76
CA GLU A 14 1.01 7.75 8.56
C GLU A 14 0.19 6.87 9.50
N ILE A 15 -0.40 5.78 9.02
CA ILE A 15 -1.18 4.83 9.83
C ILE A 15 -0.35 4.28 11.00
N LEU A 16 0.90 3.93 10.76
CA LEU A 16 1.80 3.40 11.80
C LEU A 16 2.43 4.47 12.67
N ASN A 17 2.24 5.75 12.35
CA ASN A 17 2.89 6.89 12.98
C ASN A 17 4.42 6.69 13.01
N VAL A 18 5.01 6.50 11.82
CA VAL A 18 6.46 6.32 11.67
C VAL A 18 7.16 7.63 12.06
N PRO A 19 8.15 7.59 12.99
CA PRO A 19 8.83 8.80 13.43
C PRO A 19 9.38 9.63 12.26
N ILE A 20 9.33 10.96 12.35
CA ILE A 20 9.84 11.92 11.34
C ILE A 20 9.08 11.92 10.01
N LYS A 21 8.51 10.77 9.60
CA LYS A 21 7.78 10.58 8.34
C LYS A 21 6.31 10.92 8.45
N ALA A 22 5.65 10.52 9.54
CA ALA A 22 4.24 10.80 9.76
C ALA A 22 4.02 12.27 10.15
N GLN A 23 3.17 12.96 9.40
CA GLN A 23 2.78 14.36 9.59
C GLN A 23 1.26 14.53 9.74
N GLN A 24 0.47 13.60 9.20
CA GLN A 24 -0.99 13.66 9.14
C GLN A 24 -1.70 12.48 9.83
N HIS A 25 -0.99 11.73 10.68
CA HIS A 25 -1.45 10.53 11.38
C HIS A 25 -2.93 10.55 11.81
N ILE A 26 -3.36 11.58 12.54
CA ILE A 26 -4.73 11.66 13.08
C ILE A 26 -5.76 11.73 11.95
N GLU A 27 -5.48 12.49 10.90
CA GLU A 27 -6.38 12.62 9.76
C GLU A 27 -6.40 11.35 8.91
N THR A 28 -5.24 10.74 8.68
CA THR A 28 -5.15 9.44 8.00
C THR A 28 -5.91 8.35 8.76
N LEU A 29 -5.91 8.34 10.09
CA LEU A 29 -6.69 7.39 10.87
C LEU A 29 -8.21 7.59 10.71
N ARG A 30 -8.69 8.83 10.65
CA ARG A 30 -10.12 9.10 10.36
C ARG A 30 -10.51 8.63 8.97
N GLN A 31 -9.66 8.89 7.99
CA GLN A 31 -9.83 8.43 6.62
C GLN A 31 -9.81 6.90 6.51
N LEU A 32 -8.97 6.23 7.30
CA LEU A 32 -8.94 4.78 7.40
C LEU A 32 -10.25 4.24 8.01
N GLU A 33 -10.72 4.84 9.10
CA GLU A 33 -11.98 4.47 9.75
C GLU A 33 -13.17 4.58 8.78
N GLN A 34 -13.26 5.67 8.01
CA GLN A 34 -14.30 5.84 7.00
C GLN A 34 -14.31 4.71 5.97
N ARG A 35 -13.14 4.28 5.48
CA ARG A 35 -13.02 3.18 4.50
C ARG A 35 -13.39 1.83 5.11
N ILE A 36 -13.03 1.60 6.38
CA ILE A 36 -13.44 0.40 7.12
C ILE A 36 -14.97 0.37 7.29
N LEU A 37 -15.58 1.48 7.69
CA LEU A 37 -17.03 1.61 7.85
C LEU A 37 -17.78 1.46 6.51
N ALA A 38 -17.18 1.92 5.41
CA ALA A 38 -17.69 1.70 4.05
C ALA A 38 -17.53 0.26 3.55
N GLY A 39 -16.89 -0.63 4.32
CA GLY A 39 -16.69 -2.03 3.98
C GLY A 39 -15.70 -2.26 2.83
N GLU A 40 -14.79 -1.31 2.61
CA GLU A 40 -13.77 -1.43 1.57
C GLU A 40 -12.81 -2.59 1.83
N SER A 41 -12.33 -3.22 0.76
CA SER A 41 -11.26 -4.20 0.85
C SER A 41 -9.92 -3.47 0.77
N LEU A 42 -9.23 -3.33 1.91
CA LEU A 42 -7.95 -2.65 2.00
C LEU A 42 -6.82 -3.64 1.76
N PHE A 43 -5.95 -3.37 0.80
CA PHE A 43 -4.83 -4.22 0.44
C PHE A 43 -3.50 -3.55 0.76
N LEU A 44 -2.56 -4.32 1.33
CA LEU A 44 -1.18 -3.91 1.54
C LEU A 44 -0.30 -4.57 0.46
N PRO A 45 0.14 -3.81 -0.56
CA PRO A 45 1.15 -4.25 -1.51
C PRO A 45 2.45 -4.68 -0.84
N MET A 46 3.19 -5.56 -1.50
CA MET A 46 4.51 -5.99 -1.01
C MET A 46 5.49 -4.82 -0.92
N ALA A 47 5.52 -3.92 -1.91
CA ALA A 47 6.36 -2.74 -1.89
C ALA A 47 6.07 -1.86 -0.67
N THR A 48 4.79 -1.58 -0.38
CA THR A 48 4.36 -0.86 0.81
C THR A 48 4.93 -1.45 2.10
N ILE A 49 4.90 -2.77 2.24
CA ILE A 49 5.44 -3.47 3.42
C ILE A 49 6.96 -3.27 3.52
N LEU A 50 7.69 -3.50 2.42
CA LEU A 50 9.16 -3.42 2.41
C LEU A 50 9.67 -1.99 2.62
N GLU A 51 9.09 -1.01 1.93
CA GLU A 51 9.47 0.40 2.03
C GLU A 51 9.13 0.99 3.39
N THR A 52 7.96 0.65 3.94
CA THR A 52 7.62 1.06 5.32
C THR A 52 8.59 0.47 6.33
N GLY A 53 8.99 -0.80 6.17
CA GLY A 53 10.04 -1.42 6.99
C GLY A 53 11.35 -0.65 6.95
N ASN A 54 11.79 -0.23 5.76
CA ASN A 54 12.98 0.61 5.60
C ASN A 54 12.84 1.96 6.29
N HIS A 55 11.69 2.64 6.13
CA HIS A 55 11.43 3.91 6.81
C HIS A 55 11.46 3.77 8.34
N ILE A 56 10.90 2.70 8.90
CA ILE A 56 10.99 2.43 10.35
C ILE A 56 12.45 2.26 10.78
N GLY A 57 13.28 1.54 10.01
CA GLY A 57 14.69 1.34 10.33
C GLY A 57 15.52 2.62 10.31
N GLN A 58 15.13 3.59 9.49
CA GLN A 58 15.91 4.80 9.19
C GLN A 58 15.47 6.05 9.97
N ASN A 59 14.32 6.03 10.65
CA ASN A 59 13.77 7.25 11.27
C ASN A 59 13.48 7.10 12.78
N GLY A 60 13.87 8.11 13.56
CA GLY A 60 13.69 8.16 15.02
C GLY A 60 14.83 7.51 15.82
N ASP A 61 14.77 7.59 17.15
CA ASP A 61 15.72 6.94 18.04
C ASP A 61 15.48 5.42 18.14
N GLY A 62 16.38 4.68 18.81
CA GLY A 62 16.27 3.22 18.94
C GLY A 62 14.98 2.74 19.63
N GLY A 63 14.48 3.49 20.62
CA GLY A 63 13.24 3.15 21.33
C GLY A 63 11.99 3.41 20.48
N ALA A 64 11.96 4.54 19.79
CA ALA A 64 10.90 4.90 18.86
C ALA A 64 10.82 3.90 17.69
N ARG A 65 11.97 3.54 17.09
CA ARG A 65 12.05 2.53 16.03
C ARG A 65 11.52 1.17 16.49
N ARG A 66 11.92 0.71 17.68
CA ARG A 66 11.44 -0.56 18.24
C ARG A 66 9.92 -0.59 18.40
N LYS A 67 9.35 0.43 19.06
CA LYS A 67 7.89 0.52 19.26
C LYS A 67 7.12 0.58 17.94
N CYS A 68 7.66 1.28 16.94
CA CYS A 68 7.04 1.35 15.61
C CYS A 68 7.12 0.01 14.88
N ALA A 69 8.28 -0.66 14.92
CA ALA A 69 8.46 -2.00 14.34
C ALA A 69 7.51 -3.03 14.97
N GLU A 70 7.28 -2.99 16.28
CA GLU A 70 6.32 -3.88 16.95
C GLU A 70 4.88 -3.67 16.46
N ARG A 71 4.45 -2.42 16.24
CA ARG A 71 3.14 -2.10 15.62
C ARG A 71 3.07 -2.59 14.18
N PHE A 72 4.12 -2.35 13.40
CA PHE A 72 4.23 -2.80 12.01
C PHE A 72 4.10 -4.33 11.91
N VAL A 73 4.86 -5.07 12.70
CA VAL A 73 4.83 -6.54 12.73
C VAL A 73 3.42 -7.02 13.07
N ARG A 74 2.76 -6.45 14.08
CA ARG A 74 1.39 -6.81 14.44
C ARG A 74 0.44 -6.63 13.26
N GLN A 75 0.43 -5.44 12.63
CA GLN A 75 -0.49 -5.15 11.53
C GLN A 75 -0.26 -6.02 10.31
N VAL A 76 0.99 -6.26 9.92
CA VAL A 76 1.33 -7.10 8.76
C VAL A 76 1.00 -8.57 9.05
N GLN A 77 1.29 -9.08 10.25
CA GLN A 77 0.94 -10.45 10.63
C GLN A 77 -0.58 -10.66 10.69
N ASP A 78 -1.33 -9.70 11.20
CA ASP A 78 -2.78 -9.79 11.22
C ASP A 78 -3.38 -9.67 9.82
N ALA A 79 -2.78 -8.89 8.92
CA ALA A 79 -3.17 -8.84 7.51
C ALA A 79 -2.94 -10.17 6.78
N LEU A 80 -1.79 -10.81 7.02
CA LEU A 80 -1.48 -12.14 6.47
C LEU A 80 -2.43 -13.23 6.97
N LYS A 81 -2.94 -13.10 8.20
CA LYS A 81 -3.89 -14.04 8.82
C LYS A 81 -5.35 -13.71 8.55
N GLY A 82 -5.65 -12.62 7.83
CA GLY A 82 -7.02 -12.15 7.61
C GLY A 82 -7.73 -11.67 8.88
N ARG A 83 -6.99 -11.24 9.91
CA ARG A 83 -7.49 -10.72 11.20
C ARG A 83 -7.39 -9.20 11.32
N SER A 84 -7.00 -8.53 10.25
CA SER A 84 -6.83 -7.09 10.13
C SER A 84 -7.83 -6.55 9.12
N PRO A 85 -8.19 -5.25 9.18
CA PRO A 85 -8.87 -4.59 8.07
C PRO A 85 -8.06 -4.65 6.77
N PHE A 86 -6.73 -4.81 6.86
CA PHE A 86 -5.85 -4.99 5.72
C PHE A 86 -5.75 -6.45 5.29
N LYS A 87 -5.59 -6.65 3.98
CA LYS A 87 -5.26 -7.92 3.33
C LYS A 87 -3.89 -7.77 2.68
N ALA A 88 -2.93 -8.62 3.02
CA ALA A 88 -1.66 -8.61 2.30
C ALA A 88 -1.87 -9.08 0.86
N ILE A 89 -1.22 -8.43 -0.10
CA ILE A 89 -1.19 -8.91 -1.48
C ILE A 89 -0.32 -10.16 -1.56
N SER A 90 -0.63 -11.03 -2.53
CA SER A 90 0.11 -12.25 -2.84
C SER A 90 1.61 -11.95 -3.04
N PHE A 91 2.46 -12.88 -2.62
CA PHE A 91 3.89 -12.78 -2.84
C PHE A 91 4.21 -12.90 -4.33
N LEU A 92 5.13 -12.05 -4.79
CA LEU A 92 5.59 -11.97 -6.17
C LEU A 92 6.06 -13.33 -6.69
N GLN A 93 5.51 -13.76 -7.83
CA GLN A 93 6.00 -14.93 -8.56
C GLN A 93 7.11 -14.55 -9.57
N GLU A 94 7.90 -15.52 -10.01
CA GLU A 94 9.04 -15.29 -10.91
C GLU A 94 8.63 -14.69 -12.26
N ASP A 95 7.50 -15.15 -12.81
CA ASP A 95 6.94 -14.67 -14.07
C ASP A 95 6.42 -13.23 -13.96
N GLU A 96 5.75 -12.89 -12.85
CA GLU A 96 5.34 -11.52 -12.53
C GLU A 96 6.56 -10.59 -12.43
N MET A 97 7.60 -10.99 -11.71
CA MET A 97 8.86 -10.22 -11.58
C MET A 97 9.54 -10.00 -12.93
N SER A 98 9.59 -11.03 -13.79
CA SER A 98 10.14 -10.92 -15.14
C SER A 98 9.36 -9.94 -16.01
N GLY A 99 8.03 -9.89 -15.85
CA GLY A 99 7.18 -8.87 -16.46
C GLY A 99 7.57 -7.45 -16.01
N TRP A 100 7.65 -7.23 -14.71
CA TRP A 100 7.96 -5.92 -14.13
C TRP A 100 9.33 -5.41 -14.57
N LEU A 101 10.36 -6.28 -14.55
CA LEU A 101 11.71 -5.93 -14.97
C LEU A 101 11.81 -5.52 -16.44
N ARG A 102 10.94 -6.06 -17.32
CA ARG A 102 10.89 -5.64 -18.73
C ARG A 102 10.29 -4.25 -18.91
N GLU A 103 9.30 -3.87 -18.08
CA GLU A 103 8.68 -2.54 -18.11
C GLU A 103 9.51 -1.48 -17.36
N PHE A 104 10.35 -1.91 -16.41
CA PHE A 104 11.04 -1.01 -15.48
C PHE A 104 11.92 0.07 -16.14
N PRO A 105 12.72 -0.17 -17.20
CA PRO A 105 13.55 0.87 -17.80
C PRO A 105 12.76 2.11 -18.23
N GLU A 106 11.58 1.92 -18.82
CA GLU A 106 10.70 3.03 -19.25
C GLU A 106 10.10 3.78 -18.05
N HIS A 107 9.76 3.07 -16.97
CA HIS A 107 9.30 3.67 -15.73
C HIS A 107 10.43 4.47 -15.04
N ALA A 108 11.64 3.93 -15.01
CA ALA A 108 12.81 4.60 -14.44
C ALA A 108 13.14 5.90 -15.19
N MET A 109 13.00 5.93 -16.52
CA MET A 109 13.16 7.17 -17.30
C MET A 109 12.15 8.27 -16.94
N ARG A 110 11.01 7.90 -16.34
CA ARG A 110 9.97 8.83 -15.86
C ARG A 110 10.13 9.18 -14.37
N GLY A 111 11.21 8.71 -13.73
CA GLY A 111 11.48 8.95 -12.32
C GLY A 111 10.68 8.05 -11.36
N SER A 112 10.05 6.98 -11.85
CA SER A 112 9.26 6.05 -11.02
C SER A 112 10.08 4.82 -10.62
N GLY A 113 9.94 4.40 -9.37
CA GLY A 113 10.66 3.26 -8.81
C GLY A 113 10.06 1.91 -9.19
N LEU A 114 10.82 0.84 -8.96
CA LEU A 114 10.30 -0.53 -9.10
C LEU A 114 9.18 -0.82 -8.08
N GLY A 115 9.23 -0.18 -6.90
CA GLY A 115 8.16 -0.21 -5.90
C GLY A 115 6.84 0.31 -6.46
N ASP A 116 6.81 1.55 -6.96
CA ASP A 116 5.62 2.13 -7.61
C ASP A 116 5.10 1.24 -8.75
N LEU A 117 6.01 0.75 -9.61
CA LEU A 117 5.65 -0.14 -10.72
C LEU A 117 4.96 -1.41 -10.21
N SER A 118 5.46 -2.00 -9.13
CA SER A 118 4.82 -3.18 -8.51
C SER A 118 3.40 -2.89 -8.02
N ILE A 119 3.17 -1.72 -7.40
CA ILE A 119 1.85 -1.32 -6.92
C ILE A 119 0.90 -1.10 -8.11
N ILE A 120 1.39 -0.53 -9.21
CA ILE A 120 0.62 -0.35 -10.44
C ILE A 120 0.20 -1.71 -11.03
N HIS A 121 1.10 -2.71 -11.04
CA HIS A 121 0.75 -4.06 -11.48
C HIS A 121 -0.28 -4.74 -10.57
N ASP A 122 -0.12 -4.61 -9.26
CA ASP A 122 -1.10 -5.09 -8.28
C ASP A 122 -2.48 -4.44 -8.48
N TRP A 123 -2.50 -3.13 -8.74
CA TRP A 123 -3.73 -2.40 -9.07
C TRP A 123 -4.36 -2.92 -10.36
N ARG A 124 -3.60 -3.08 -11.45
CA ARG A 124 -4.08 -3.65 -12.74
C ARG A 124 -4.70 -5.03 -12.52
N ARG A 125 -4.04 -5.90 -11.75
CA ARG A 125 -4.55 -7.24 -11.41
C ARG A 125 -5.86 -7.17 -10.64
N LEU A 126 -5.95 -6.31 -9.62
CA LEU A 126 -7.17 -6.15 -8.83
C LEU A 126 -8.32 -5.56 -9.65
N CYS A 127 -8.04 -4.64 -10.57
CA CYS A 127 -9.00 -4.13 -11.55
C CYS A 127 -9.60 -5.25 -12.41
N SER A 128 -8.77 -6.15 -12.93
CA SER A 128 -9.23 -7.30 -13.74
C SER A 128 -10.07 -8.29 -12.92
N LEU A 129 -9.74 -8.50 -11.65
CA LEU A 129 -10.48 -9.40 -10.76
C LEU A 129 -11.78 -8.80 -10.21
N ASN A 130 -11.95 -7.48 -10.27
CA ASN A 130 -13.08 -6.77 -9.68
C ASN A 130 -13.74 -5.78 -10.67
N PRO A 131 -14.23 -6.24 -11.84
CA PRO A 131 -14.77 -5.34 -12.88
C PRO A 131 -15.98 -4.53 -12.41
N SER A 132 -16.78 -5.07 -11.48
CA SER A 132 -17.99 -4.43 -10.94
C SER A 132 -17.75 -3.54 -9.72
N ARG A 133 -16.50 -3.32 -9.30
CA ARG A 133 -16.16 -2.52 -8.11
C ARG A 133 -15.19 -1.41 -8.49
N ARG A 134 -15.22 -0.33 -7.72
CA ARG A 134 -14.17 0.69 -7.79
C ARG A 134 -12.86 0.09 -7.26
N VAL A 135 -11.76 0.29 -7.96
CA VAL A 135 -10.41 -0.14 -7.54
C VAL A 135 -9.46 1.05 -7.65
N TYR A 136 -8.85 1.44 -6.54
CA TYR A 136 -8.00 2.64 -6.51
C TYR A 136 -6.80 2.48 -5.59
N ILE A 137 -5.79 3.32 -5.80
CA ILE A 137 -4.62 3.43 -4.91
C ILE A 137 -4.85 4.64 -3.98
N TRP A 138 -4.74 4.43 -2.67
CA TRP A 138 -4.71 5.50 -1.69
C TRP A 138 -3.24 5.87 -1.42
N SER A 139 -2.84 7.03 -1.93
CA SER A 139 -1.49 7.58 -1.84
C SER A 139 -1.54 9.11 -1.70
N GLU A 140 -0.49 9.69 -1.12
CA GLU A 140 -0.18 11.13 -1.14
C GLU A 140 0.71 11.49 -2.35
N ASP A 141 1.29 10.49 -3.02
CA ASP A 141 1.95 10.66 -4.30
C ASP A 141 0.90 10.87 -5.39
N VAL A 142 1.00 12.00 -6.11
CA VAL A 142 0.00 12.38 -7.13
C VAL A 142 -0.02 11.41 -8.31
N HIS A 143 1.11 10.80 -8.66
CA HIS A 143 1.18 9.84 -9.77
C HIS A 143 0.50 8.52 -9.39
N LEU A 144 0.77 7.99 -8.19
CA LEU A 144 0.10 6.78 -7.70
C LEU A 144 -1.38 7.04 -7.36
N GLY A 145 -1.69 8.19 -6.76
CA GLY A 145 -3.06 8.58 -6.40
C GLY A 145 -3.98 8.80 -7.61
N ALA A 146 -3.43 8.99 -8.82
CA ALA A 146 -4.19 9.10 -10.05
C ALA A 146 -4.80 7.77 -10.54
N PHE A 147 -4.36 6.62 -9.99
CA PHE A 147 -4.89 5.31 -10.35
C PHE A 147 -6.21 5.03 -9.63
N ASP A 148 -7.31 5.38 -10.29
CA ASP A 148 -8.68 5.13 -9.84
C ASP A 148 -9.54 4.61 -10.99
N GLN A 149 -9.93 3.34 -10.90
CA GLN A 149 -10.84 2.71 -11.84
C GLN A 149 -12.23 2.63 -11.22
N LEU A 150 -13.18 3.31 -11.86
CA LEU A 150 -14.60 3.15 -11.59
C LEU A 150 -15.10 1.76 -12.06
N PRO A 151 -16.21 1.25 -11.48
CA PRO A 151 -16.85 0.03 -11.96
C PRO A 151 -17.11 0.10 -13.47
N ARG A 152 -16.72 -0.95 -14.19
CA ARG A 152 -16.99 -1.12 -15.61
C ARG A 152 -18.19 -2.06 -15.73
N LEU A 153 -19.39 -1.51 -15.62
CA LEU A 153 -20.66 -2.16 -15.94
C LEU A 153 -21.44 -1.26 -16.91
#